data_AF-A0A811GEC7-F1
#
_entry.id   AF-A0A811GEC7-F1
#
_cell.length_a   1.000
_cell.length_b   1.000
_cell.length_c   1.000
_cell.angle_alpha   90.00
_cell.angle_beta   90.00
_cell.angle_gamma   90.00
#
_symmetry.space_group_name_H-M   'P 1'
#
loop_
_entity.id
_entity.type
_entity.pdbx_description
1 polymer ?
#
loop_
_entity_poly.entity_id
_entity_poly.type
_entity_poly.pdbx_seq_one_letter_code
_entity_poly.pdbx_strand_id
1 'polypeptide(L)'
;MHNLDLALYPYSVQHYGYGLWGKLGTMSWVLEGIFCILLIAYSWKNFAARQQKIVWPIILLVIVFFNLSPWLSPMKHVATLPAPYDYLIHGLLVTIGFLVPGLILTWLINKEERKVS
;
A
#
# COMPACT_ATOMS: atom_id res chain seq x y z
N MET A 1 -7.92 18.84 -0.11
CA MET A 1 -7.49 18.76 -1.51
C MET A 1 -6.52 17.59 -1.62
N HIS A 2 -6.96 16.48 -2.22
CA HIS A 2 -6.11 15.31 -2.45
C HIS A 2 -5.31 15.57 -3.73
N ASN A 3 -4.01 15.29 -3.75
CA ASN A 3 -3.21 15.41 -4.98
C ASN A 3 -3.77 14.44 -6.01
N LEU A 4 -4.47 14.98 -7.02
CA LEU A 4 -5.22 14.21 -8.03
C LEU A 4 -4.30 13.54 -9.07
N ASP A 5 -2.99 13.84 -9.01
CA ASP A 5 -1.91 13.29 -9.84
C ASP A 5 -0.54 13.70 -9.27
N LEU A 6 0.55 13.22 -9.90
CA LEU A 6 1.94 13.56 -9.57
C LEU A 6 2.19 15.06 -9.79
N ALA A 7 1.96 15.85 -8.75
CA ALA A 7 2.30 17.27 -8.72
C ALA A 7 3.77 17.41 -8.32
N LEU A 8 4.57 18.06 -9.16
CA LEU A 8 6.00 18.26 -8.93
C LEU A 8 6.29 19.08 -7.65
N TYR A 9 5.33 19.92 -7.26
CA TYR A 9 5.30 20.70 -6.03
C TYR A 9 3.85 20.97 -5.61
N PRO A 10 3.56 21.17 -4.30
CA PRO A 10 2.23 21.54 -3.85
C PRO A 10 1.76 22.84 -4.56
N TYR A 11 0.51 22.84 -5.06
CA TYR A 11 -0.09 23.89 -5.90
C TYR A 11 0.43 24.00 -7.35
N SER A 12 1.16 23.00 -7.86
CA SER A 12 1.53 22.96 -9.28
C SER A 12 0.29 22.99 -10.17
N VAL A 13 0.23 23.94 -11.10
CA VAL A 13 -0.79 23.97 -12.16
C VAL A 13 -0.59 22.80 -13.13
N GLN A 14 0.67 22.38 -13.33
CA GLN A 14 1.04 21.23 -14.15
C GLN A 14 1.03 19.95 -13.32
N HIS A 15 0.08 19.07 -13.64
CA HIS A 15 0.02 17.72 -13.12
C HIS A 15 0.55 16.78 -14.21
N TYR A 16 1.61 16.02 -13.92
CA TYR A 16 2.10 15.00 -14.83
C TYR A 16 1.29 13.72 -14.62
N GLY A 17 0.36 13.45 -15.57
CA GLY A 17 -0.61 12.38 -15.50
C GLY A 17 -1.88 12.75 -16.26
N TYR A 18 -2.67 11.77 -16.68
CA TYR A 18 -3.94 12.00 -17.39
C TYR A 18 -5.11 12.36 -16.44
N GLY A 19 -4.82 12.71 -15.19
CA GLY A 19 -5.81 12.86 -14.11
C GLY A 19 -6.41 11.53 -13.72
N LEU A 20 -5.77 10.41 -14.04
CA LEU A 20 -6.41 9.09 -13.95
C LEU A 20 -6.74 8.73 -12.51
N TRP A 21 -5.85 9.05 -11.57
CA TRP A 21 -6.07 8.76 -10.15
C TRP A 21 -7.26 9.57 -9.58
N GLY A 22 -7.33 10.86 -9.94
CA GLY A 22 -8.47 11.71 -9.61
C GLY A 22 -9.79 11.33 -10.29
N LYS A 23 -9.74 10.89 -11.56
CA LYS A 23 -10.93 10.49 -12.34
C LYS A 23 -11.47 9.12 -11.94
N LEU A 24 -10.59 8.17 -11.63
CA LEU A 24 -10.94 6.81 -11.29
C LEU A 24 -11.32 6.68 -9.81
N GLY A 25 -10.76 7.52 -8.93
CA GLY A 25 -11.10 7.54 -7.51
C GLY A 25 -10.97 6.14 -6.90
N THR A 26 -12.07 5.58 -6.41
CA THR A 26 -12.12 4.21 -5.87
C THR A 26 -11.69 3.12 -6.86
N MET A 27 -11.90 3.32 -8.17
CA MET A 27 -11.46 2.36 -9.19
C MET A 27 -9.94 2.24 -9.28
N SER A 28 -9.20 3.28 -8.88
CA SER A 28 -7.73 3.22 -8.83
C SER A 28 -7.25 2.15 -7.85
N TRP A 29 -7.91 2.03 -6.67
CA TRP A 29 -7.62 0.99 -5.69
C TRP A 29 -7.91 -0.42 -6.23
N VAL A 30 -8.98 -0.58 -7.01
CA VAL A 30 -9.29 -1.87 -7.67
C VAL A 30 -8.22 -2.23 -8.69
N LEU A 31 -7.80 -1.28 -9.52
CA LEU A 31 -6.74 -1.48 -10.51
C LEU A 31 -5.41 -1.82 -9.85
N GLU A 32 -5.07 -1.15 -8.75
CA GLU A 32 -3.88 -1.47 -7.94
C GLU A 32 -3.96 -2.88 -7.36
N GLY A 33 -5.14 -3.31 -6.89
CA GLY A 33 -5.37 -4.69 -6.45
C GLY A 33 -5.13 -5.71 -7.56
N ILE A 34 -5.67 -5.47 -8.76
CA ILE A 34 -5.45 -6.32 -9.93
C ILE A 34 -3.96 -6.37 -10.28
N PHE A 35 -3.29 -5.22 -10.30
CA PHE A 35 -1.87 -5.13 -10.58
C PHE A 35 -1.02 -5.90 -9.57
N CYS A 36 -1.32 -5.77 -8.27
CA CYS A 36 -0.68 -6.54 -7.21
C CYS A 36 -0.89 -8.06 -7.38
N ILE A 37 -2.08 -8.51 -7.76
CA ILE A 37 -2.36 -9.93 -8.04
C ILE A 37 -1.47 -10.44 -9.19
N LEU A 38 -1.34 -9.66 -10.27
CA LEU A 38 -0.47 -10.01 -11.39
C LEU A 38 0.99 -10.11 -10.97
N LEU A 39 1.47 -9.19 -10.14
CA LEU A 39 2.83 -9.22 -9.59
C LEU A 39 3.05 -10.42 -8.66
N ILE A 40 2.09 -10.74 -7.79
CA ILE A 40 2.15 -11.94 -6.94
C ILE A 40 2.23 -13.19 -7.80
N ALA A 41 1.37 -13.32 -8.82
CA ALA A 41 1.36 -14.45 -9.74
C ALA A 41 2.69 -14.59 -10.50
N TYR A 42 3.28 -13.47 -10.94
CA TYR A 42 4.60 -13.46 -11.56
C TYR A 42 5.70 -13.87 -10.58
N SER A 43 5.70 -13.28 -9.38
CA SER A 43 6.69 -13.57 -8.33
C SER A 43 6.66 -15.03 -7.90
N TRP A 44 5.50 -15.68 -7.92
CA TRP A 44 5.34 -17.09 -7.57
C TRP A 44 6.27 -17.99 -8.38
N LYS A 45 6.48 -17.68 -9.66
CA LYS A 45 7.43 -18.44 -10.51
C LYS A 45 8.87 -18.31 -10.01
N ASN A 46 9.28 -17.10 -9.62
CA ASN A 46 10.63 -16.83 -9.13
C ASN A 46 10.89 -17.45 -7.76
N PHE A 47 9.90 -17.42 -6.87
CA PHE A 47 10.01 -18.02 -5.53
C PHE A 47 9.91 -19.55 -5.56
N ALA A 48 9.11 -20.12 -6.47
CA ALA A 48 9.05 -21.57 -6.68
C ALA A 48 10.39 -22.13 -7.15
N ALA A 49 11.09 -21.41 -8.04
CA ALA A 49 12.44 -21.78 -8.48
C ALA A 49 13.47 -21.81 -7.32
N ARG A 50 13.20 -21.07 -6.23
CA ARG A 50 14.04 -20.99 -5.03
C ARG A 50 13.53 -21.85 -3.86
N GLN A 51 12.49 -22.66 -4.05
CA GLN A 51 11.80 -23.44 -3.00
C GLN A 51 11.35 -22.63 -1.77
N GLN A 52 11.06 -21.34 -1.93
CA GLN A 52 10.68 -20.45 -0.83
C GLN A 52 9.16 -20.32 -0.71
N LYS A 53 8.65 -20.31 0.53
CA LYS A 53 7.22 -20.18 0.81
C LYS A 53 6.83 -18.70 0.94
N ILE A 54 6.00 -18.21 0.02
CA ILE A 54 5.54 -16.80 0.00
C ILE A 54 4.16 -16.56 0.62
N VAL A 55 3.61 -17.56 1.31
CA VAL A 55 2.26 -17.49 1.88
C VAL A 55 2.13 -16.31 2.86
N TRP A 56 3.10 -16.11 3.75
CA TRP A 56 3.07 -15.02 4.73
C TRP A 56 3.17 -13.62 4.10
N PRO A 57 4.10 -13.37 3.15
CA PRO A 57 4.08 -12.13 2.37
C PRO A 57 2.74 -11.85 1.69
N ILE A 58 2.10 -12.86 1.09
CA ILE A 58 0.80 -12.70 0.43
C ILE A 58 -0.29 -12.32 1.45
N ILE A 59 -0.35 -13.02 2.59
CA ILE A 59 -1.31 -12.70 3.66
C ILE A 59 -1.15 -11.25 4.12
N LEU A 60 0.09 -10.81 4.34
CA LEU A 60 0.37 -9.44 4.75
C LEU A 60 -0.09 -8.43 3.69
N LEU A 61 0.19 -8.68 2.40
CA LEU A 61 -0.26 -7.83 1.30
C LEU A 61 -1.79 -7.72 1.25
N VAL A 62 -2.51 -8.83 1.45
CA VAL A 62 -3.97 -8.83 1.51
C VAL A 62 -4.48 -7.98 2.67
N ILE A 63 -3.90 -8.11 3.87
CA ILE A 63 -4.27 -7.31 5.04
C ILE A 63 -4.05 -5.82 4.77
N VAL A 64 -2.89 -5.45 4.23
CA VAL A 64 -2.56 -4.04 3.89
C VAL A 64 -3.50 -3.51 2.81
N PHE A 65 -3.82 -4.31 1.79
CA PHE A 65 -4.74 -3.93 0.72
C PHE A 65 -6.15 -3.59 1.26
N PHE A 66 -6.66 -4.39 2.20
CA PHE A 66 -7.92 -4.09 2.87
C PHE A 66 -7.84 -2.87 3.79
N ASN A 67 -6.71 -2.65 4.48
CA ASN A 67 -6.48 -1.46 5.30
C ASN A 67 -6.45 -0.16 4.46
N LEU A 68 -6.02 -0.25 3.20
CA LEU A 68 -6.08 0.84 2.23
C LEU A 68 -7.46 1.02 1.58
N SER A 69 -8.40 0.09 1.81
CA SER A 69 -9.70 0.17 1.16
C SER A 69 -10.50 1.41 1.58
N PRO A 70 -11.33 1.98 0.69
CA PRO A 70 -12.16 3.14 1.01
C PRO A 70 -13.15 2.92 2.16
N TRP A 71 -13.43 1.65 2.48
CA TRP A 71 -14.44 1.26 3.46
C TRP A 71 -13.86 0.90 4.82
N LEU A 72 -12.74 0.15 4.83
CA LEU A 72 -12.13 -0.36 6.07
C LEU A 72 -10.94 0.48 6.54
N SER A 73 -10.59 1.55 5.83
CA SER A 73 -9.44 2.35 6.22
C SER A 73 -9.66 3.05 7.57
N PRO A 74 -8.73 2.86 8.53
CA PRO A 74 -8.77 3.56 9.82
C PRO A 74 -8.69 5.08 9.66
N MET A 75 -8.15 5.57 8.52
CA MET A 75 -8.09 6.99 8.20
C MET A 75 -9.46 7.65 8.12
N LYS A 76 -10.51 6.90 7.72
CA LYS A 76 -11.88 7.41 7.67
C LYS A 76 -12.38 7.79 9.06
N HIS A 77 -12.02 7.02 10.08
CA HIS A 77 -12.37 7.33 11.46
C HIS A 77 -11.55 8.51 11.99
N VAL A 78 -10.25 8.53 11.73
CA VAL A 78 -9.36 9.62 12.17
C VAL A 78 -9.79 10.98 11.62
N ALA A 79 -10.31 11.02 10.39
CA ALA A 79 -10.83 12.24 9.78
C ALA A 79 -12.07 12.84 10.49
N THR A 80 -12.70 12.09 11.41
CA THR A 80 -13.84 12.57 12.21
C THR A 80 -13.44 13.11 13.58
N LEU A 81 -12.16 12.97 13.96
CA LEU A 81 -11.66 13.43 15.26
C LEU A 81 -11.51 14.95 15.28
N PRO A 82 -11.71 15.59 16.46
CA PRO A 82 -11.43 17.01 16.61
C PRO A 82 -9.93 17.30 16.59
N ALA A 83 -9.56 18.49 16.11
CA ALA A 83 -8.21 18.98 16.24
C ALA A 83 -7.79 19.07 17.72
N PRO A 84 -6.52 18.75 18.07
CA PRO A 84 -5.39 18.44 17.19
C PRO A 84 -5.20 16.94 16.85
N TYR A 85 -6.12 16.09 17.29
CA TYR A 85 -5.94 14.63 17.19
C TYR A 85 -6.04 14.12 15.76
N ASP A 86 -6.79 14.81 14.91
CA ASP A 86 -6.94 14.53 13.48
C ASP A 86 -5.58 14.42 12.78
N TYR A 87 -4.75 15.46 12.81
CA TYR A 87 -3.48 15.47 12.08
C TYR A 87 -2.36 14.71 12.82
N LEU A 88 -2.37 14.67 14.16
CA LEU A 88 -1.38 13.92 14.93
C LEU A 88 -1.52 12.41 14.71
N ILE A 89 -2.74 11.90 14.85
CA ILE A 89 -3.02 10.47 14.66
C ILE A 89 -2.90 10.11 13.18
N HIS A 90 -3.33 10.99 12.27
CA HIS A 90 -3.14 10.78 10.84
C HIS A 90 -1.66 10.63 10.49
N GLY A 91 -0.80 11.55 10.92
CA GLY A 91 0.64 11.48 10.68
C GLY A 91 1.28 10.22 11.25
N LEU A 92 0.89 9.82 12.46
CA LEU A 92 1.35 8.59 13.09
C LEU A 92 0.96 7.35 12.28
N LEU A 93 -0.32 7.23 11.90
CA LEU A 93 -0.82 6.09 11.14
C LEU A 93 -0.21 6.01 9.73
N VAL A 94 -0.01 7.15 9.05
CA VAL A 94 0.69 7.19 7.75
C VAL A 94 2.12 6.67 7.92
N THR A 95 2.84 7.16 8.94
CA THR A 95 4.23 6.76 9.19
C THR A 95 4.35 5.26 9.48
N ILE A 96 3.48 4.74 10.36
CA ILE A 96 3.43 3.32 10.69
C ILE A 96 3.04 2.49 9.45
N GLY A 97 2.02 2.93 8.72
CA GLY A 97 1.54 2.27 7.50
C GLY A 97 2.57 2.22 6.38
N PHE A 98 3.51 3.17 6.34
CA PHE A 98 4.61 3.16 5.39
C PHE A 98 5.78 2.25 5.84
N LEU A 99 6.20 2.35 7.10
CA LEU A 99 7.39 1.65 7.59
C LEU A 99 7.14 0.19 7.94
N VAL A 100 6.07 -0.10 8.68
CA VAL A 100 5.85 -1.41 9.29
C VAL A 100 5.63 -2.51 8.25
N PRO A 101 4.76 -2.35 7.22
CA PRO A 101 4.59 -3.38 6.20
C PRO A 101 5.87 -3.72 5.46
N GLY A 102 6.68 -2.70 5.12
CA GLY A 102 7.98 -2.90 4.47
C GLY A 102 8.94 -3.72 5.33
N LEU A 103 9.09 -3.35 6.61
CA LEU A 103 9.94 -4.07 7.54
C LEU A 103 9.50 -5.53 7.74
N ILE A 104 8.19 -5.78 7.87
CA ILE A 104 7.66 -7.14 8.03
C ILE A 104 7.87 -7.95 6.75
N LEU A 105 7.63 -7.38 5.56
CA LEU A 105 7.88 -8.06 4.29
C LEU A 105 9.34 -8.45 4.13
N THR A 106 10.27 -7.53 4.39
CA THR A 106 11.72 -7.81 4.35
C THR A 106 12.09 -8.92 5.34
N TRP A 107 11.55 -8.86 6.55
CA TRP A 107 11.80 -9.90 7.56
C TRP A 107 11.25 -11.27 7.12
N LEU A 108 10.03 -11.32 6.57
CA LEU A 108 9.40 -12.56 6.10
C LEU A 108 10.19 -13.21 4.95
N ILE A 109 10.66 -12.40 4.00
CA ILE A 109 11.47 -12.89 2.87
C ILE A 109 12.82 -13.41 3.37
N ASN A 110 13.56 -12.60 4.15
CA ASN A 110 14.87 -12.97 4.67
C ASN A 110 14.80 -14.23 5.55
N LYS A 111 13.70 -14.42 6.30
CA LYS A 111 13.47 -15.60 7.12
C LYS A 111 13.40 -16.88 6.28
N GLU A 112 12.76 -16.83 5.11
CA GLU A 112 12.67 -17.98 4.22
C GLU A 112 13.97 -18.20 3.44
N GLU A 113 14.69 -17.14 3.05
CA GLU A 113 16.02 -17.25 2.44
C GLU A 113 17.02 -17.98 3.36
N ARG A 114 17.03 -17.66 4.66
CA ARG A 114 17.89 -18.31 5.66
C ARG A 114 17.61 -19.79 5.90
N LYS A 115 16.44 -20.30 5.51
CA LYS A 115 16.10 -21.73 5.67
C LYS A 115 16.57 -22.59 4.51
N VAL A 116 16.84 -21.96 3.36
CA VAL A 116 17.21 -22.63 2.11
C VAL A 116 18.72 -22.56 1.88
N SER A 117 19.43 -21.62 2.53
CA SER A 117 20.90 -21.55 2.61
C SER A 117 21.45 -22.45 3.72
#